data_AF-A0A955A0C0-F1
#
_entry.id   AF-A0A955A0C0-F1
#
_cell.length_a   1.000
_cell.length_b   1.000
_cell.length_c   1.000
_cell.angle_alpha   90.00
_cell.angle_beta   90.00
_cell.angle_gamma   90.00
#
_symmetry.space_group_name_H-M   'P 1'
#
loop_
_entity.id
_entity.type
_entity.pdbx_description
1 polymer ?
#
loop_
_entity_poly.entity_id
_entity_poly.type
_entity_poly.pdbx_seq_one_letter_code
_entity_poly.pdbx_strand_id
1 'polypeptide(L)'
;MLTCAVDSSLKRIQVDGFSFPLGVYPLESMVPTPGYTVEFEPADTDSDEWDEWPDRYLFDINISANRLGALLRLLLTLAPGRVFPILDVLGVDAYREVDPYLAYELIGIEHVIDALRRFETFLLEDGLVGFGVMSENPFMYLFLDEHKILTLRVEVHLREQVEAMLAAFELMPVEELASVDSSTHEHTSVLIAPEDRPDLLSPEEIVEYLRDHWLLTLNVDPESNVDDEGNDLGFTAWRCLVRCRMEKPTPQTRYAEVFLLADGLMRAEELALESTGEWPDNNSKQPQRSAPSTSTAPKPTRGKPTEQPSEDVELTERAMVLADRVLAEEVAKVLREPAMIRSIEQAKAARVLRVRWLEG
;
A
#
# COMPACT_ATOMS: atom_id res chain seq x y z
N MET A 1 11.57 1.98 17.57
CA MET A 1 10.44 2.71 16.97
C MET A 1 10.41 2.26 15.52
N LEU A 2 9.27 1.82 15.01
CA LEU A 2 9.16 1.39 13.61
C LEU A 2 9.45 2.58 12.70
N THR A 3 10.23 2.36 11.64
CA THR A 3 10.65 3.37 10.68
C THR A 3 11.02 2.69 9.35
N CYS A 4 11.57 3.45 8.42
CA CYS A 4 12.10 2.94 7.15
C CYS A 4 13.48 3.56 6.88
N ALA A 5 14.26 2.93 6.01
CA ALA A 5 15.55 3.46 5.60
C ALA A 5 15.71 3.38 4.09
N VAL A 6 16.31 4.43 3.53
CA VAL A 6 16.69 4.47 2.11
C VAL A 6 17.84 3.52 1.82
N ASP A 7 17.84 2.91 0.65
CA ASP A 7 19.03 2.27 0.11
C ASP A 7 20.08 3.34 -0.19
N SER A 8 21.12 3.36 0.64
CA SER A 8 22.27 4.27 0.50
C SER A 8 23.08 4.09 -0.80
N SER A 9 22.85 3.01 -1.56
CA SER A 9 23.47 2.79 -2.86
C SER A 9 22.86 3.65 -3.98
N LEU A 10 21.62 4.12 -3.78
CA LEU A 10 20.90 4.95 -4.74
C LEU A 10 21.54 6.33 -4.85
N LYS A 11 21.54 6.87 -6.06
CA LYS A 11 22.10 8.18 -6.36
C LYS A 11 21.02 9.11 -6.88
N ARG A 12 20.89 10.25 -6.22
CA ARG A 12 19.95 11.29 -6.65
C ARG A 12 20.38 11.90 -7.97
N ILE A 13 19.45 11.95 -8.91
CA ILE A 13 19.65 12.64 -10.18
C ILE A 13 19.39 14.13 -9.98
N GLN A 14 20.28 14.96 -10.54
CA GLN A 14 20.18 16.40 -10.50
C GLN A 14 20.37 17.00 -11.89
N VAL A 15 19.51 17.96 -12.24
CA VAL A 15 19.58 18.75 -13.48
C VAL A 15 19.44 20.22 -13.12
N ASP A 16 20.42 21.03 -13.47
CA ASP A 16 20.43 22.49 -13.24
C ASP A 16 20.08 22.92 -11.79
N GLY A 17 20.53 22.12 -10.81
CA GLY A 17 20.29 22.35 -9.38
C GLY A 17 18.94 21.82 -8.88
N PHE A 18 18.06 21.37 -9.77
CA PHE A 18 16.86 20.63 -9.41
C PHE A 18 17.22 19.18 -9.12
N SER A 19 16.85 18.72 -7.93
CA SER A 19 17.00 17.33 -7.51
C SER A 19 15.67 16.60 -7.61
N PHE A 20 15.66 15.51 -8.37
CA PHE A 20 14.52 14.59 -8.48
C PHE A 20 14.39 13.71 -7.23
N PRO A 21 13.21 13.14 -6.96
CA PRO A 21 13.03 12.07 -5.98
C PRO A 21 13.94 10.88 -6.29
N LEU A 22 14.22 10.04 -5.30
CA LEU A 22 15.08 8.86 -5.53
C LEU A 22 14.37 7.75 -6.31
N GLY A 23 13.07 7.58 -6.08
CA GLY A 23 12.29 6.47 -6.63
C GLY A 23 11.65 6.77 -7.97
N VAL A 24 11.63 8.04 -8.39
CA VAL A 24 11.05 8.47 -9.67
C VAL A 24 11.93 9.55 -10.30
N TYR A 25 12.41 9.28 -11.51
CA TYR A 25 13.33 10.17 -12.22
C TYR A 25 13.24 9.98 -13.75
N PRO A 26 13.62 10.99 -14.54
CA PRO A 26 13.57 10.90 -16.00
C PRO A 26 14.67 9.99 -16.55
N LEU A 27 14.34 9.15 -17.52
CA LEU A 27 15.29 8.34 -18.29
C LEU A 27 15.94 9.11 -19.44
N GLU A 28 15.27 10.17 -19.89
CA GLU A 28 15.71 11.03 -20.98
C GLU A 28 16.13 12.41 -20.47
N SER A 29 16.88 13.14 -21.29
CA SER A 29 17.27 14.50 -20.93
C SER A 29 16.05 15.42 -20.96
N MET A 30 15.72 16.00 -19.81
CA MET A 30 14.69 17.03 -19.67
C MET A 30 15.22 18.21 -18.86
N VAL A 31 14.53 19.34 -18.92
CA VAL A 31 14.80 20.50 -18.06
C VAL A 31 13.59 20.69 -17.16
N PRO A 32 13.70 20.49 -15.84
CA PRO A 32 12.58 20.67 -14.95
C PRO A 32 12.24 22.14 -14.81
N THR A 33 10.94 22.44 -14.69
CA THR A 33 10.41 23.79 -14.45
C THR A 33 9.82 23.84 -13.04
N PRO A 34 10.57 24.32 -12.04
CA PRO A 34 10.05 24.52 -10.69
C PRO A 34 9.10 25.71 -10.68
N GLY A 35 7.98 25.58 -9.99
CA GLY A 35 6.95 26.61 -9.97
C GLY A 35 5.60 26.00 -9.62
N TYR A 36 4.55 26.72 -9.97
CA TYR A 36 3.19 26.20 -9.86
C TYR A 36 2.31 26.68 -11.01
N THR A 37 1.33 25.87 -11.40
CA THR A 37 0.18 26.30 -12.18
C THR A 37 -0.97 26.65 -11.23
N VAL A 38 -1.92 27.44 -11.69
CA VAL A 38 -3.13 27.73 -10.91
C VAL A 38 -4.33 27.83 -11.83
N GLU A 39 -5.37 27.05 -11.52
CA GLU A 39 -6.62 27.02 -12.25
C GLU A 39 -7.79 27.25 -11.29
N PHE A 40 -8.83 27.95 -11.75
CA PHE A 40 -10.08 28.09 -11.02
C PHE A 40 -11.05 27.00 -11.48
N GLU A 41 -11.50 26.16 -10.55
CA GLU A 41 -12.52 25.14 -10.79
C GLU A 41 -13.85 25.64 -10.16
N PRO A 42 -14.91 25.88 -10.96
CA PRO A 42 -16.21 26.25 -10.42
C PRO A 42 -16.82 25.08 -9.65
N ALA A 43 -17.73 25.38 -8.72
CA ALA A 43 -18.44 24.35 -7.97
C ALA A 43 -19.15 23.34 -8.90
N ASP A 44 -19.10 22.07 -8.52
CA ASP A 44 -19.72 20.99 -9.28
C ASP A 44 -21.24 21.03 -9.06
N THR A 45 -22.00 21.55 -10.03
CA THR A 45 -23.47 21.71 -9.91
C THR A 45 -24.30 20.56 -10.46
N ASP A 46 -23.66 19.59 -11.11
CA ASP A 46 -24.30 18.49 -11.85
C ASP A 46 -23.88 17.08 -11.34
N SER A 47 -23.12 16.99 -10.25
CA SER A 47 -22.77 15.72 -9.62
C SER A 47 -23.88 15.23 -8.68
N ASP A 48 -23.97 13.92 -8.45
CA ASP A 48 -24.81 13.40 -7.37
C ASP A 48 -24.42 14.09 -6.05
N GLU A 49 -25.39 14.38 -5.16
CA GLU A 49 -25.28 15.25 -3.95
C GLU A 49 -24.09 14.96 -3.00
N TRP A 50 -23.34 13.88 -3.22
CA TRP A 50 -22.23 13.42 -2.40
C TRP A 50 -20.83 13.84 -2.91
N ASP A 51 -20.72 14.35 -4.14
CA ASP A 51 -19.45 14.78 -4.77
C ASP A 51 -19.39 16.29 -5.09
N GLU A 52 -20.30 17.10 -4.54
CA GLU A 52 -20.32 18.54 -4.81
C GLU A 52 -19.13 19.25 -4.13
N TRP A 53 -18.10 19.55 -4.89
CA TRP A 53 -16.98 20.38 -4.42
C TRP A 53 -17.28 21.87 -4.62
N PRO A 54 -16.85 22.76 -3.70
CA PRO A 54 -17.11 24.19 -3.82
C PRO A 54 -16.24 24.85 -4.90
N ASP A 55 -16.51 26.13 -5.16
CA ASP A 55 -15.60 27.00 -5.91
C ASP A 55 -14.19 26.95 -5.28
N ARG A 56 -13.20 26.63 -6.11
CA ARG A 56 -11.85 26.32 -5.61
C ARG A 56 -10.77 26.72 -6.60
N TYR A 57 -9.55 26.83 -6.09
CA TYR A 57 -8.35 26.92 -6.90
C TYR A 57 -7.57 25.62 -6.83
N LEU A 58 -7.22 25.08 -7.98
CA LEU A 58 -6.29 23.97 -8.16
C LEU A 58 -4.89 24.53 -8.38
N PHE A 59 -3.94 24.10 -7.56
CA PHE A 59 -2.52 24.36 -7.71
C PHE A 59 -1.80 23.04 -7.95
N ASP A 60 -1.09 22.92 -9.07
CA ASP A 60 -0.07 21.88 -9.21
C ASP A 60 1.29 22.52 -8.98
N ILE A 61 2.12 21.88 -8.17
CA ILE A 61 3.34 22.47 -7.64
C ILE A 61 4.48 21.49 -7.88
N ASN A 62 5.46 21.95 -8.65
CA ASN A 62 6.71 21.24 -8.86
C ASN A 62 7.84 21.92 -8.08
N ILE A 63 8.47 21.19 -7.17
CA ILE A 63 9.59 21.67 -6.37
C ILE A 63 10.63 20.56 -6.21
N SER A 64 11.90 20.95 -6.11
CA SER A 64 12.96 19.97 -5.91
C SER A 64 12.75 19.14 -4.64
N ALA A 65 13.03 17.85 -4.71
CA ALA A 65 12.79 16.87 -3.65
C ALA A 65 13.40 17.27 -2.28
N ASN A 66 14.56 17.94 -2.29
CA ASN A 66 15.20 18.41 -1.05
C ASN A 66 14.43 19.53 -0.32
N ARG A 67 13.44 20.16 -0.97
CA ARG A 67 12.59 21.22 -0.39
C ARG A 67 11.14 20.77 -0.22
N LEU A 68 10.74 19.69 -0.88
CA LEU A 68 9.38 19.16 -0.90
C LEU A 68 8.81 18.91 0.50
N GLY A 69 9.53 18.18 1.36
CA GLY A 69 9.04 17.87 2.71
C GLY A 69 8.81 19.11 3.59
N ALA A 70 9.60 20.18 3.39
CA ALA A 70 9.39 21.43 4.11
C ALA A 70 8.15 22.19 3.60
N LEU A 71 7.95 22.23 2.28
CA LEU A 71 6.77 22.84 1.68
C LEU A 71 5.50 22.09 2.07
N LEU A 72 5.50 20.77 1.98
CA LEU A 72 4.37 19.92 2.35
C LEU A 72 3.95 20.18 3.81
N ARG A 73 4.92 20.20 4.74
CA ARG A 73 4.64 20.50 6.16
C ARG A 73 4.07 21.90 6.37
N LEU A 74 4.47 22.89 5.57
CA LEU A 74 3.87 24.23 5.61
C LEU A 74 2.43 24.21 5.10
N LEU A 75 2.16 23.56 3.98
CA LEU A 75 0.82 23.49 3.38
C LEU A 75 -0.15 22.71 4.26
N LEU A 76 0.32 21.67 4.95
CA LEU A 76 -0.48 20.94 5.96
C LEU A 76 -0.97 21.84 7.11
N THR A 77 -0.40 23.04 7.33
CA THR A 77 -0.91 23.99 8.34
C THR A 77 -2.21 24.66 7.94
N LEU A 78 -2.62 24.56 6.67
CA LEU A 78 -3.92 24.98 6.18
C LEU A 78 -5.02 23.97 6.56
N ALA A 79 -4.65 22.70 6.78
CA ALA A 79 -5.60 21.65 7.07
C ALA A 79 -6.21 21.85 8.47
N PRO A 80 -7.51 21.52 8.65
CA PRO A 80 -8.12 21.49 9.97
C PRO A 80 -7.50 20.37 10.84
N GLY A 81 -7.82 20.38 12.13
CA GLY A 81 -7.28 19.40 13.07
C GLY A 81 -7.68 17.95 12.79
N ARG A 82 -8.67 17.71 11.91
CA ARG A 82 -9.07 16.38 11.48
C ARG A 82 -9.27 16.33 9.98
N VAL A 83 -8.85 15.23 9.35
CA VAL A 83 -8.81 15.06 7.88
C VAL A 83 -9.14 13.64 7.48
N PHE A 84 -9.47 13.46 6.20
CA PHE A 84 -9.54 12.18 5.51
C PHE A 84 -8.20 11.94 4.80
N PRO A 85 -7.32 11.08 5.32
CA PRO A 85 -6.10 10.71 4.62
C PRO A 85 -6.38 9.89 3.36
N ILE A 86 -5.46 10.01 2.42
CA ILE A 86 -5.46 9.35 1.11
C ILE A 86 -4.08 8.69 0.96
N LEU A 87 -4.04 7.49 0.43
CA LEU A 87 -2.81 6.78 0.10
C LEU A 87 -3.03 6.02 -1.21
N ASP A 88 -2.25 6.35 -2.23
CA ASP A 88 -2.26 5.63 -3.50
C ASP A 88 -0.98 4.82 -3.57
N VAL A 89 -1.08 3.53 -3.90
CA VAL A 89 0.08 2.64 -4.00
C VAL A 89 0.12 2.08 -5.40
N LEU A 90 1.25 2.22 -6.08
CA LEU A 90 1.47 1.52 -7.35
C LEU A 90 1.62 0.03 -7.02
N GLY A 91 0.56 -0.71 -7.31
CA GLY A 91 0.39 -2.08 -6.87
C GLY A 91 1.19 -3.07 -7.71
N VAL A 92 1.15 -4.33 -7.28
CA VAL A 92 1.60 -5.48 -8.09
C VAL A 92 0.41 -6.21 -8.74
N ASP A 93 -0.78 -5.61 -8.71
CA ASP A 93 -1.96 -6.15 -9.34
C ASP A 93 -1.79 -6.20 -10.86
N ALA A 94 -2.06 -7.36 -11.45
CA ALA A 94 -1.83 -7.59 -12.88
C ALA A 94 -2.76 -6.81 -13.82
N TYR A 95 -3.83 -6.20 -13.29
CA TYR A 95 -4.89 -5.55 -14.07
C TYR A 95 -5.31 -4.18 -13.52
N ARG A 96 -4.60 -3.69 -12.50
CA ARG A 96 -4.78 -2.37 -11.92
C ARG A 96 -3.43 -1.75 -11.61
N GLU A 97 -3.18 -0.56 -12.13
CA GLU A 97 -1.91 0.14 -11.92
C GLU A 97 -1.78 0.71 -10.50
N VAL A 98 -2.86 1.30 -9.98
CA VAL A 98 -2.87 2.02 -8.70
C VAL A 98 -3.94 1.46 -7.76
N ASP A 99 -3.55 1.21 -6.51
CA ASP A 99 -4.43 0.87 -5.41
C ASP A 99 -4.77 2.13 -4.59
N PRO A 100 -5.98 2.71 -4.76
CA PRO A 100 -6.38 3.88 -4.00
C PRO A 100 -6.94 3.48 -2.63
N TYR A 101 -6.33 3.97 -1.56
CA TYR A 101 -6.79 3.76 -0.19
C TYR A 101 -7.31 5.07 0.41
N LEU A 102 -8.58 5.07 0.83
CA LEU A 102 -9.24 6.24 1.40
C LEU A 102 -9.73 5.96 2.82
N ALA A 103 -9.61 6.96 3.69
CA ALA A 103 -10.35 6.96 4.93
C ALA A 103 -11.75 7.53 4.71
N TYR A 104 -12.77 6.80 5.18
CA TYR A 104 -14.15 7.28 5.24
C TYR A 104 -14.50 7.88 6.61
N GLU A 105 -13.56 7.84 7.55
CA GLU A 105 -13.67 8.47 8.85
C GLU A 105 -12.54 9.48 9.06
N LEU A 106 -12.87 10.61 9.69
CA LEU A 106 -11.90 11.63 10.03
C LEU A 106 -10.92 11.12 11.09
N ILE A 107 -9.62 11.28 10.87
CA ILE A 107 -8.58 11.10 11.89
C ILE A 107 -7.97 12.44 12.29
N GLY A 108 -7.26 12.49 13.41
CA GLY A 108 -6.49 13.67 13.78
C GLY A 108 -5.30 13.89 12.84
N ILE A 109 -5.04 15.12 12.42
CA ILE A 109 -3.93 15.47 11.51
C ILE A 109 -2.56 15.07 12.09
N GLU A 110 -2.43 14.98 13.41
CA GLU A 110 -1.24 14.50 14.10
C GLU A 110 -0.86 13.07 13.71
N HIS A 111 -1.82 12.22 13.32
CA HIS A 111 -1.55 10.86 12.85
C HIS A 111 -0.85 10.87 11.48
N VAL A 112 -1.22 11.81 10.61
CA VAL A 112 -0.57 12.02 9.31
C VAL A 112 0.82 12.61 9.50
N ILE A 113 0.96 13.61 10.38
CA ILE A 113 2.25 14.24 10.68
C ILE A 113 3.24 13.25 11.31
N ASP A 114 2.78 12.39 12.22
CA ASP A 114 3.63 11.37 12.83
C ASP A 114 4.08 10.31 11.82
N ALA A 115 3.19 9.88 10.93
CA ALA A 115 3.54 8.98 9.82
C ALA A 115 4.55 9.62 8.86
N LEU A 116 4.34 10.89 8.46
CA LEU A 116 5.29 11.64 7.64
C LEU A 116 6.68 11.72 8.29
N ARG A 117 6.76 11.85 9.61
CA ARG A 117 8.03 11.84 10.35
C ARG A 117 8.68 10.46 10.41
N ARG A 118 7.89 9.39 10.55
CA ARG A 118 8.40 8.01 10.71
C ARG A 118 8.81 7.38 9.39
N PHE A 119 8.08 7.70 8.33
CA PHE A 119 8.19 7.11 7.00
C PHE A 119 8.50 8.17 5.94
N GLU A 120 9.24 9.21 6.31
CA GLU A 120 9.56 10.35 5.44
C GLU A 120 10.14 9.91 4.11
N THR A 121 11.08 8.96 4.12
CA THR A 121 11.69 8.42 2.89
C THR A 121 10.67 7.71 2.02
N PHE A 122 9.81 6.86 2.58
CA PHE A 122 8.78 6.19 1.80
C PHE A 122 7.86 7.21 1.12
N LEU A 123 7.29 8.12 1.92
CA LEU A 123 6.26 9.04 1.45
C LEU A 123 6.82 10.11 0.47
N LEU A 124 8.03 10.63 0.70
CA LEU A 124 8.58 11.73 -0.09
C LEU A 124 9.53 11.31 -1.22
N GLU A 125 10.08 10.10 -1.19
CA GLU A 125 11.12 9.68 -2.13
C GLU A 125 10.77 8.44 -2.95
N ASP A 126 9.96 7.51 -2.43
CA ASP A 126 9.64 6.25 -3.08
C ASP A 126 8.68 6.46 -4.25
N GLY A 127 8.98 5.93 -5.44
CA GLY A 127 8.18 6.15 -6.65
C GLY A 127 6.89 5.31 -6.68
N LEU A 128 6.65 4.45 -5.70
CA LEU A 128 5.50 3.54 -5.71
C LEU A 128 4.33 4.03 -4.83
N VAL A 129 4.39 5.28 -4.34
CA VAL A 129 3.39 5.78 -3.39
C VAL A 129 3.05 7.24 -3.63
N GLY A 130 1.76 7.54 -3.67
CA GLY A 130 1.19 8.86 -3.47
C GLY A 130 0.47 8.94 -2.12
N PHE A 131 0.37 10.12 -1.52
CA PHE A 131 -0.41 10.30 -0.30
C PHE A 131 -0.91 11.73 -0.14
N GLY A 132 -1.97 11.88 0.64
CA GLY A 132 -2.53 13.19 0.88
C GLY A 132 -3.52 13.23 2.02
N VAL A 133 -4.15 14.39 2.12
CA VAL A 133 -5.23 14.66 3.07
C VAL A 133 -6.31 15.48 2.38
N MET A 134 -7.55 15.20 2.75
CA MET A 134 -8.72 15.98 2.36
C MET A 134 -9.45 16.47 3.62
N SER A 135 -10.03 17.66 3.54
CA SER A 135 -11.07 18.13 4.46
C SER A 135 -12.20 18.78 3.68
N GLU A 136 -13.42 18.65 4.19
CA GLU A 136 -14.61 19.26 3.57
C GLU A 136 -14.88 20.67 4.11
N ASN A 137 -14.43 20.99 5.34
CA ASN A 137 -14.69 22.27 5.97
C ASN A 137 -13.50 22.75 6.85
N PRO A 138 -12.71 23.74 6.37
CA PRO A 138 -12.76 24.29 5.01
C PRO A 138 -12.41 23.21 3.98
N PHE A 139 -12.89 23.37 2.74
CA PHE A 139 -12.51 22.47 1.66
C PHE A 139 -11.01 22.63 1.36
N MET A 140 -10.29 21.52 1.47
CA MET A 140 -8.89 21.42 1.13
C MET A 140 -8.60 20.00 0.66
N TYR A 141 -7.87 19.86 -0.43
CA TYR A 141 -7.35 18.59 -0.94
C TYR A 141 -5.86 18.80 -1.19
N LEU A 142 -4.99 18.12 -0.45
CA LEU A 142 -3.55 18.20 -0.59
C LEU A 142 -3.02 16.81 -0.83
N PHE A 143 -2.46 16.57 -2.01
CA PHE A 143 -2.01 15.26 -2.43
C PHE A 143 -0.65 15.36 -3.10
N LEU A 144 0.28 14.50 -2.69
CA LEU A 144 1.55 14.27 -3.35
C LEU A 144 1.43 12.97 -4.13
N ASP A 145 1.51 13.03 -5.45
CA ASP A 145 1.38 11.85 -6.30
C ASP A 145 2.66 10.98 -6.32
N GLU A 146 2.64 9.89 -7.09
CA GLU A 146 3.77 8.99 -7.31
C GLU A 146 4.95 9.67 -8.03
N HIS A 147 4.68 10.69 -8.86
CA HIS A 147 5.69 11.53 -9.51
C HIS A 147 6.31 12.58 -8.58
N LYS A 148 5.79 12.67 -7.35
CA LYS A 148 6.12 13.68 -6.33
C LYS A 148 5.83 15.11 -6.76
N ILE A 149 4.78 15.27 -7.56
CA ILE A 149 4.14 16.54 -7.87
C ILE A 149 3.03 16.76 -6.84
N LEU A 150 2.96 17.98 -6.31
CA LEU A 150 2.02 18.30 -5.26
C LEU A 150 0.80 19.01 -5.84
N THR A 151 -0.36 18.39 -5.71
CA THR A 151 -1.66 18.98 -6.03
C THR A 151 -2.31 19.53 -4.77
N LEU A 152 -2.72 20.79 -4.81
CA LEU A 152 -3.45 21.46 -3.74
C LEU A 152 -4.71 22.11 -4.30
N ARG A 153 -5.88 21.66 -3.85
CA ARG A 153 -7.15 22.36 -4.04
C ARG A 153 -7.55 23.05 -2.75
N VAL A 154 -7.95 24.31 -2.83
CA VAL A 154 -8.43 25.10 -1.68
C VAL A 154 -9.58 26.01 -2.08
N GLU A 155 -10.42 26.36 -1.13
CA GLU A 155 -11.44 27.39 -1.32
C GLU A 155 -10.85 28.74 -1.77
N VAL A 156 -11.67 29.51 -2.50
CA VAL A 156 -11.32 30.83 -3.07
C VAL A 156 -10.63 31.76 -2.08
N HIS A 157 -11.07 31.78 -0.82
CA HIS A 157 -10.57 32.69 0.20
C HIS A 157 -9.16 32.36 0.71
N LEU A 158 -8.65 31.15 0.43
CA LEU A 158 -7.30 30.71 0.83
C LEU A 158 -6.26 30.95 -0.26
N ARG A 159 -6.65 31.35 -1.47
CA ARG A 159 -5.75 31.54 -2.62
C ARG A 159 -4.54 32.42 -2.29
N GLU A 160 -4.79 33.64 -1.81
CA GLU A 160 -3.71 34.61 -1.55
C GLU A 160 -2.73 34.09 -0.48
N GLN A 161 -3.23 33.33 0.49
CA GLN A 161 -2.42 32.70 1.51
C GLN A 161 -1.53 31.60 0.92
N VAL A 162 -2.07 30.76 0.04
CA VAL A 162 -1.31 29.71 -0.67
C VAL A 162 -0.23 30.35 -1.54
N GLU A 163 -0.57 31.34 -2.37
CA GLU A 163 0.41 32.04 -3.23
C GLU A 163 1.54 32.67 -2.39
N ALA A 164 1.24 33.23 -1.21
CA ALA A 164 2.25 33.74 -0.28
C ALA A 164 3.16 32.64 0.29
N MET A 165 2.61 31.46 0.62
CA MET A 165 3.39 30.30 1.07
C MET A 165 4.31 29.78 -0.03
N LEU A 166 3.83 29.70 -1.27
CA LEU A 166 4.62 29.28 -2.44
C LEU A 166 5.74 30.28 -2.75
N ALA A 167 5.44 31.58 -2.67
CA ALA A 167 6.43 32.64 -2.85
C ALA A 167 7.54 32.61 -1.77
N ALA A 168 7.25 32.17 -0.54
CA ALA A 168 8.27 31.95 0.49
C ALA A 168 9.25 30.81 0.14
N PHE A 169 8.85 29.92 -0.76
CA PHE A 169 9.71 28.92 -1.39
C PHE A 169 10.28 29.37 -2.74
N GLU A 170 10.20 30.66 -3.08
CA GLU A 170 10.69 31.20 -4.35
C GLU A 170 10.04 30.53 -5.58
N LEU A 171 8.85 29.96 -5.40
CA LEU A 171 8.05 29.41 -6.49
C LEU A 171 7.21 30.52 -7.10
N MET A 172 7.24 30.61 -8.42
CA MET A 172 6.50 31.58 -9.21
C MET A 172 5.46 30.84 -10.05
N PRO A 173 4.35 31.50 -10.43
CA PRO A 173 3.41 30.93 -11.36
C PRO A 173 4.09 30.73 -12.73
N VAL A 174 3.86 29.57 -13.34
CA VAL A 174 4.35 29.22 -14.68
C VAL A 174 3.18 28.82 -15.57
N GLU A 175 3.37 28.89 -16.89
CA GLU A 175 2.34 28.45 -17.85
C GLU A 175 2.20 26.93 -17.88
N GLU A 176 3.32 26.22 -17.78
CA GLU A 176 3.38 24.76 -17.86
C GLU A 176 4.49 24.26 -16.93
N LEU A 177 4.18 23.20 -16.16
CA LEU A 177 5.18 22.50 -15.36
C LEU A 177 5.92 21.50 -16.25
N ALA A 178 7.20 21.32 -15.97
CA ALA A 178 7.97 20.21 -16.49
C ALA A 178 8.55 19.45 -15.30
N SER A 179 8.03 18.26 -15.04
CA SER A 179 8.50 17.34 -13.99
C SER A 179 8.84 15.98 -14.61
N VAL A 180 9.02 14.95 -13.80
CA VAL A 180 9.39 13.60 -14.24
C VAL A 180 8.36 13.03 -15.23
N ASP A 181 7.08 13.27 -14.97
CA ASP A 181 5.92 12.91 -15.79
C ASP A 181 5.95 13.48 -17.22
N SER A 182 6.71 14.55 -17.44
CA SER A 182 6.87 15.22 -18.73
C SER A 182 7.85 14.50 -19.66
N SER A 183 8.39 13.36 -19.25
CA SER A 183 9.36 12.55 -19.99
C SER A 183 9.20 11.07 -19.70
N THR A 184 9.84 10.22 -20.50
CA THR A 184 9.96 8.79 -20.18
C THR A 184 10.65 8.61 -18.83
N HIS A 185 10.03 7.88 -17.90
CA HIS A 185 10.52 7.69 -16.54
C HIS A 185 10.19 6.29 -16.02
N GLU A 186 10.75 5.95 -14.85
CA GLU A 186 10.48 4.70 -14.14
C GLU A 186 10.18 4.98 -12.68
N HIS A 187 9.28 4.17 -12.11
CA HIS A 187 8.94 4.16 -10.69
C HIS A 187 9.63 2.98 -10.01
N THR A 188 10.29 3.25 -8.89
CA THR A 188 11.08 2.25 -8.15
C THR A 188 10.96 2.47 -6.64
N SER A 189 10.99 1.37 -5.89
CA SER A 189 11.13 1.46 -4.45
C SER A 189 12.55 1.86 -4.06
N VAL A 190 12.65 2.66 -3.00
CA VAL A 190 13.92 3.19 -2.50
C VAL A 190 14.32 2.61 -1.15
N LEU A 191 13.49 1.76 -0.57
CA LEU A 191 13.67 1.27 0.80
C LEU A 191 14.52 0.00 0.85
N ILE A 192 15.26 -0.15 1.95
CA ILE A 192 15.83 -1.43 2.37
C ILE A 192 15.01 -2.01 3.53
N ALA A 193 14.74 -3.30 3.47
CA ALA A 193 14.10 -4.07 4.53
C ALA A 193 14.89 -5.36 4.77
N PRO A 194 16.08 -5.29 5.41
CA PRO A 194 16.89 -6.47 5.64
C PRO A 194 16.32 -7.31 6.79
N GLU A 195 16.35 -8.64 6.65
CA GLU A 195 15.75 -9.59 7.60
C GLU A 195 16.27 -9.44 9.05
N ASP A 196 17.48 -8.91 9.25
CA ASP A 196 18.09 -8.70 10.55
C ASP A 196 17.71 -7.37 11.24
N ARG A 197 16.90 -6.52 10.57
CA ARG A 197 16.42 -5.23 11.08
C ARG A 197 14.90 -5.12 10.97
N PRO A 198 14.14 -5.84 11.81
CA PRO A 198 12.67 -5.78 11.82
C PRO A 198 12.10 -4.42 12.24
N ASP A 199 12.94 -3.47 12.68
CA ASP A 199 12.54 -2.08 12.91
C ASP A 199 12.47 -1.23 11.63
N LEU A 200 13.08 -1.71 10.53
CA LEU A 200 13.04 -1.12 9.19
C LEU A 200 11.98 -1.85 8.36
N LEU A 201 10.82 -1.22 8.23
CA LEU A 201 9.68 -1.80 7.55
C LEU A 201 9.86 -1.76 6.02
N SER A 202 9.35 -2.80 5.35
CA SER A 202 9.17 -2.82 3.89
C SER A 202 8.03 -1.87 3.46
N PRO A 203 7.95 -1.50 2.16
CA PRO A 203 6.80 -0.75 1.65
C PRO A 203 5.44 -1.34 2.06
N GLU A 204 5.28 -2.67 1.92
CA GLU A 204 4.03 -3.37 2.24
C GLU A 204 3.69 -3.29 3.74
N GLU A 205 4.69 -3.43 4.62
CA GLU A 205 4.50 -3.31 6.06
C GLU A 205 4.16 -1.87 6.48
N ILE A 206 4.71 -0.87 5.77
CA ILE A 206 4.35 0.54 5.97
C ILE A 206 2.92 0.79 5.51
N VAL A 207 2.53 0.30 4.32
CA VAL A 207 1.16 0.41 3.82
C VAL A 207 0.19 -0.24 4.81
N GLU A 208 0.47 -1.45 5.29
CA GLU A 208 -0.32 -2.11 6.33
C GLU A 208 -0.44 -1.24 7.60
N TYR A 209 0.69 -0.70 8.08
CA TYR A 209 0.70 0.19 9.24
C TYR A 209 -0.17 1.42 8.99
N LEU A 210 -0.04 2.08 7.83
CA LEU A 210 -0.82 3.27 7.49
C LEU A 210 -2.30 2.94 7.38
N ARG A 211 -2.68 1.83 6.73
CA ARG A 211 -4.08 1.39 6.65
C ARG A 211 -4.72 1.25 8.03
N ASP A 212 -4.04 0.58 8.98
CA ASP A 212 -4.52 0.45 10.35
C ASP A 212 -4.62 1.81 11.08
N HIS A 213 -3.58 2.65 10.96
CA HIS A 213 -3.47 3.89 11.75
C HIS A 213 -4.25 5.06 11.17
N TRP A 214 -4.53 5.03 9.87
CA TRP A 214 -5.27 6.03 9.13
C TRP A 214 -6.70 5.59 8.81
N LEU A 215 -7.10 4.37 9.20
CA LEU A 215 -8.42 3.79 8.93
C LEU A 215 -8.74 3.71 7.43
N LEU A 216 -7.75 3.31 6.63
CA LEU A 216 -7.89 3.29 5.19
C LEU A 216 -8.51 1.99 4.68
N THR A 217 -9.41 2.15 3.71
CA THR A 217 -10.03 1.06 2.95
C THR A 217 -9.70 1.22 1.48
N LEU A 218 -9.48 0.10 0.78
CA LEU A 218 -9.27 0.11 -0.66
C LEU A 218 -10.55 0.61 -1.35
N ASN A 219 -10.46 1.73 -2.07
CA ASN A 219 -11.57 2.41 -2.71
C ASN A 219 -11.77 1.86 -4.13
N VAL A 220 -12.20 0.60 -4.22
CA VAL A 220 -12.59 -0.06 -5.47
C VAL A 220 -13.92 -0.77 -5.26
N ASP A 221 -14.67 -1.01 -6.33
CA ASP A 221 -15.86 -1.85 -6.26
C ASP A 221 -15.44 -3.30 -5.92
N PRO A 222 -15.85 -3.85 -4.77
CA PRO A 222 -15.40 -5.17 -4.37
C PRO A 222 -16.19 -6.29 -5.06
N GLU A 223 -17.32 -5.98 -5.71
CA GLU A 223 -18.19 -6.95 -6.37
C GLU A 223 -17.80 -7.19 -7.84
N SER A 224 -17.46 -6.13 -8.57
CA SER A 224 -17.01 -6.26 -9.96
C SER A 224 -15.55 -6.71 -10.06
N ASN A 225 -15.23 -7.44 -11.12
CA ASN A 225 -13.85 -7.82 -11.46
C ASN A 225 -13.53 -7.38 -12.87
N VAL A 226 -13.17 -6.11 -12.99
CA VAL A 226 -12.81 -5.46 -14.25
C VAL A 226 -11.37 -4.98 -14.25
N ASP A 227 -10.77 -4.84 -15.43
CA ASP A 227 -9.51 -4.10 -15.59
C ASP A 227 -9.73 -2.57 -15.57
N ASP A 228 -8.64 -1.81 -15.67
CA ASP A 228 -8.67 -0.34 -15.72
C ASP A 228 -9.45 0.23 -16.93
N GLU A 229 -9.68 -0.57 -17.98
CA GLU A 229 -10.51 -0.21 -19.12
C GLU A 229 -12.00 -0.56 -18.93
N GLY A 230 -12.36 -1.20 -17.80
CA GLY A 230 -13.71 -1.64 -17.48
C GLY A 230 -14.11 -2.97 -18.13
N ASN A 231 -13.18 -3.74 -18.68
CA ASN A 231 -13.45 -5.05 -19.27
C ASN A 231 -13.59 -6.11 -18.17
N ASP A 232 -14.64 -6.91 -18.24
CA ASP A 232 -14.87 -8.04 -17.33
C ASP A 232 -13.79 -9.12 -17.48
N LEU A 233 -13.14 -9.46 -16.37
CA LEU A 233 -12.05 -10.43 -16.29
C LEU A 233 -12.53 -11.85 -15.91
N GLY A 234 -13.77 -12.00 -15.45
CA GLY A 234 -14.30 -13.26 -14.94
C GLY A 234 -13.54 -13.77 -13.72
N PHE A 235 -13.10 -15.03 -13.74
CA PHE A 235 -12.29 -15.60 -12.66
C PHE A 235 -10.80 -15.33 -12.89
N THR A 236 -10.18 -14.60 -11.97
CA THR A 236 -8.75 -14.32 -11.95
C THR A 236 -8.07 -15.07 -10.80
N ALA A 237 -6.75 -15.21 -10.89
CA ALA A 237 -5.95 -15.67 -9.77
C ALA A 237 -5.61 -14.51 -8.85
N TRP A 238 -5.66 -14.75 -7.55
CA TRP A 238 -5.40 -13.77 -6.51
C TRP A 238 -4.29 -14.26 -5.59
N ARG A 239 -3.45 -13.32 -5.16
CA ARG A 239 -2.51 -13.46 -4.07
C ARG A 239 -3.02 -12.59 -2.92
N CYS A 240 -3.47 -13.23 -1.85
CA CYS A 240 -3.92 -12.55 -0.65
C CYS A 240 -2.90 -12.73 0.46
N LEU A 241 -2.60 -11.67 1.21
CA LEU A 241 -1.84 -11.75 2.45
C LEU A 241 -2.77 -11.49 3.62
N VAL A 242 -2.89 -12.47 4.52
CA VAL A 242 -3.74 -12.39 5.70
C VAL A 242 -2.87 -12.29 6.94
N ARG A 243 -3.04 -11.21 7.71
CA ARG A 243 -2.46 -11.09 9.05
C ARG A 243 -3.33 -11.84 10.04
N CYS A 244 -2.70 -12.72 10.81
CA CYS A 244 -3.32 -13.48 11.90
C CYS A 244 -2.64 -13.10 13.22
N ARG A 245 -3.39 -12.52 14.15
CA ARG A 245 -2.92 -12.21 15.50
C ARG A 245 -3.46 -13.22 16.51
N MET A 246 -2.59 -13.61 17.42
CA MET A 246 -2.90 -14.42 18.58
C MET A 246 -2.60 -13.61 19.83
N GLU A 247 -3.45 -13.66 20.84
CA GLU A 247 -3.18 -13.02 22.14
C GLU A 247 -2.55 -13.97 23.16
N LYS A 248 -2.74 -15.29 22.99
CA LYS A 248 -2.29 -16.32 23.93
C LYS A 248 -1.48 -17.42 23.24
N PRO A 249 -0.48 -18.01 23.92
CA PRO A 249 0.02 -17.66 25.26
C PRO A 249 0.93 -16.41 25.28
N THR A 250 1.40 -15.96 24.12
CA THR A 250 2.09 -14.69 23.93
C THR A 250 1.58 -14.02 22.67
N PRO A 251 1.39 -12.68 22.66
CA PRO A 251 1.05 -11.96 21.45
C PRO A 251 1.98 -12.31 20.30
N GLN A 252 1.42 -12.89 19.23
CA GLN A 252 2.16 -13.24 18.03
C GLN A 252 1.35 -12.82 16.82
N THR A 253 2.05 -12.21 15.87
CA THR A 253 1.52 -11.92 14.53
C THR A 253 2.17 -12.90 13.57
N ARG A 254 1.37 -13.56 12.73
CA ARG A 254 1.86 -14.32 11.58
C ARG A 254 1.09 -13.91 10.35
N TYR A 255 1.70 -14.16 9.20
CA TYR A 255 1.10 -13.91 7.91
C TYR A 255 0.87 -15.22 7.18
N ALA A 256 -0.26 -15.30 6.49
CA ALA A 256 -0.57 -16.37 5.56
C ALA A 256 -0.71 -15.79 4.16
N GLU A 257 0.11 -16.28 3.24
CA GLU A 257 0.01 -16.01 1.82
C GLU A 257 -0.93 -17.06 1.19
N VAL A 258 -2.05 -16.60 0.64
CA VAL A 258 -3.09 -17.44 0.04
C VAL A 258 -3.13 -17.17 -1.45
N PHE A 259 -2.95 -18.22 -2.24
CA PHE A 259 -3.22 -18.21 -3.68
C PHE A 259 -4.60 -18.83 -3.91
N LEU A 260 -5.47 -18.13 -4.62
CA LEU A 260 -6.84 -18.57 -4.87
C LEU A 260 -7.35 -18.10 -6.23
N LEU A 261 -8.53 -18.59 -6.61
CA LEU A 261 -9.31 -18.10 -7.75
C LEU A 261 -10.60 -17.50 -7.23
N ALA A 262 -10.96 -16.32 -7.73
CA ALA A 262 -12.19 -15.62 -7.41
C ALA A 262 -12.62 -14.73 -8.57
N ASP A 263 -13.90 -14.39 -8.59
CA ASP A 263 -14.59 -13.55 -9.58
C ASP A 263 -14.78 -12.11 -9.11
N GLY A 264 -14.11 -11.71 -8.02
CA GLY A 264 -14.16 -10.37 -7.44
C GLY A 264 -13.38 -10.30 -6.14
N LEU A 265 -13.05 -9.08 -5.71
CA LEU A 265 -12.26 -8.82 -4.51
C LEU A 265 -12.96 -9.35 -3.26
N MET A 266 -14.25 -9.06 -3.08
CA MET A 266 -15.03 -9.53 -1.93
C MET A 266 -14.91 -11.05 -1.77
N ARG A 267 -15.07 -11.80 -2.87
CA ARG A 267 -15.01 -13.25 -2.83
C ARG A 267 -13.59 -13.77 -2.57
N ALA A 268 -12.57 -13.07 -3.08
CA ALA A 268 -11.18 -13.37 -2.78
C ALA A 268 -10.87 -13.20 -1.28
N GLU A 269 -11.31 -12.08 -0.69
CA GLU A 269 -11.10 -11.79 0.72
C GLU A 269 -11.79 -12.80 1.64
N GLU A 270 -13.06 -13.11 1.38
CA GLU A 270 -13.80 -14.15 2.10
C GLU A 270 -13.06 -15.48 2.08
N LEU A 271 -12.69 -15.98 0.89
CA LEU A 271 -12.01 -17.27 0.74
C LEU A 271 -10.65 -17.28 1.43
N ALA A 272 -9.89 -16.20 1.36
CA ALA A 272 -8.60 -16.09 2.03
C ALA A 272 -8.75 -16.14 3.55
N LEU A 273 -9.70 -15.38 4.11
CA LEU A 273 -9.99 -15.38 5.56
C LEU A 273 -10.50 -16.75 6.04
N GLU A 274 -11.39 -17.39 5.27
CA GLU A 274 -11.88 -18.75 5.57
C GLU A 274 -10.74 -19.78 5.56
N SER A 275 -9.85 -19.71 4.56
CA SER A 275 -8.75 -20.67 4.38
C SER A 275 -7.66 -20.62 5.45
N THR A 276 -7.62 -19.54 6.22
CA THR A 276 -6.66 -19.29 7.32
C THR A 276 -7.26 -19.56 8.69
N GLY A 277 -8.47 -20.14 8.75
CA GLY A 277 -9.19 -20.41 10.01
C GLY A 277 -8.53 -21.44 10.93
N GLU A 278 -7.62 -22.28 10.42
CA GLU A 278 -6.84 -23.22 11.23
C GLU A 278 -5.38 -22.76 11.30
N TRP A 279 -4.95 -22.36 12.50
CA TRP A 279 -3.53 -22.11 12.77
C TRP A 279 -2.77 -23.44 12.62
N PRO A 280 -1.67 -23.50 11.85
CA PRO A 280 -0.89 -24.71 11.77
C PRO A 280 -0.23 -24.95 13.12
N ASP A 281 -0.69 -25.99 13.82
CA ASP A 281 0.02 -26.49 14.99
C ASP A 281 1.47 -26.79 14.58
N ASN A 282 2.41 -26.06 15.18
CA ASN A 282 3.85 -26.31 15.07
C ASN A 282 4.25 -27.74 15.54
N ASN A 283 3.28 -28.56 15.97
CA ASN A 283 3.44 -29.96 16.37
C ASN A 283 3.13 -30.99 15.27
N SER A 284 2.68 -30.58 14.08
CA SER A 284 2.52 -31.52 12.97
C SER A 284 3.87 -31.86 12.33
N LYS A 285 4.57 -32.82 12.96
CA LYS A 285 5.79 -33.45 12.42
C LYS A 285 5.56 -33.83 10.95
N GLN A 286 6.46 -33.37 10.08
CA GLN A 286 6.62 -33.91 8.73
C GLN A 286 6.55 -35.45 8.78
N PRO A 287 5.83 -36.12 7.85
CA PRO A 287 5.77 -37.57 7.84
C PRO A 287 7.16 -38.12 7.51
N GLN A 288 7.90 -38.55 8.53
CA GLN A 288 9.12 -39.32 8.34
C GLN A 288 8.77 -40.60 7.58
N ARG A 289 9.34 -40.75 6.39
CA ARG A 289 9.35 -42.01 5.63
C ARG A 289 9.81 -43.14 6.55
N SER A 290 8.90 -44.05 6.87
CA SER A 290 9.19 -45.24 7.64
C SER A 290 10.03 -46.22 6.81
N ALA A 291 11.29 -46.39 7.17
CA ALA A 291 12.06 -47.59 6.81
C ALA A 291 11.67 -48.75 7.76
N PRO A 292 11.66 -50.01 7.29
CA PRO A 292 11.24 -51.14 8.12
C PRO A 292 12.37 -51.54 9.07
N SER A 293 12.10 -51.56 10.37
CA SER A 293 13.04 -52.10 11.37
C SER A 293 12.59 -53.49 11.83
N THR A 294 13.51 -54.45 11.69
CA THR A 294 13.51 -55.74 12.38
C THR A 294 14.32 -55.58 13.67
N SER A 295 13.72 -55.83 14.84
CA SER A 295 14.21 -56.78 15.85
C SER A 295 13.47 -56.66 17.19
N THR A 296 13.34 -57.82 17.82
CA THR A 296 12.77 -58.17 19.12
C THR A 296 13.64 -57.75 20.32
N ALA A 297 13.02 -57.23 21.39
CA ALA A 297 13.18 -57.55 22.85
C ALA A 297 12.67 -56.37 23.75
N PRO A 298 12.47 -56.50 25.09
CA PRO A 298 11.19 -56.22 25.72
C PRO A 298 11.08 -54.89 26.51
N LYS A 299 9.82 -54.47 26.70
CA LYS A 299 9.33 -53.26 27.38
C LYS A 299 9.91 -53.01 28.78
N PRO A 300 10.24 -51.75 29.12
CA PRO A 300 10.07 -51.21 30.46
C PRO A 300 8.75 -50.44 30.60
N THR A 301 8.28 -50.40 31.83
CA THR A 301 7.00 -49.91 32.34
C THR A 301 6.69 -48.46 31.98
N ARG A 302 5.42 -48.27 31.56
CA ARG A 302 4.77 -47.04 31.11
C ARG A 302 4.59 -46.07 32.30
N GLY A 303 5.47 -45.07 32.41
CA GLY A 303 5.12 -43.81 33.07
C GLY A 303 4.02 -43.15 32.24
N LYS A 304 2.91 -42.74 32.88
CA LYS A 304 1.87 -41.95 32.21
C LYS A 304 2.54 -40.68 31.66
N PRO A 305 2.36 -40.31 30.39
CA PRO A 305 2.67 -38.96 29.96
C PRO A 305 1.76 -38.03 30.76
N THR A 306 2.35 -37.10 31.49
CA THR A 306 1.65 -35.92 31.96
C THR A 306 1.23 -35.18 30.70
N GLU A 307 -0.06 -35.26 30.33
CA GLU A 307 -0.67 -34.32 29.40
C GLU A 307 -0.48 -32.94 30.03
N GLN A 308 0.53 -32.22 29.55
CA GLN A 308 0.50 -30.76 29.67
C GLN A 308 -0.76 -30.33 28.89
N PRO A 309 -1.66 -29.54 29.48
CA PRO A 309 -2.75 -28.97 28.71
C PRO A 309 -2.10 -28.23 27.53
N SER A 310 -2.49 -28.61 26.30
CA SER A 310 -2.25 -27.73 25.16
C SER A 310 -2.91 -26.42 25.54
N GLU A 311 -2.11 -25.37 25.73
CA GLU A 311 -2.68 -24.03 25.83
C GLU A 311 -3.39 -23.79 24.50
N ASP A 312 -4.72 -23.75 24.54
CA ASP A 312 -5.54 -23.57 23.35
C ASP A 312 -5.08 -22.29 22.65
N VAL A 313 -4.55 -22.46 21.44
CA VAL A 313 -4.10 -21.37 20.59
C VAL A 313 -5.35 -20.68 20.05
N GLU A 314 -5.72 -19.56 20.67
CA GLU A 314 -6.89 -18.79 20.31
C GLU A 314 -6.50 -17.69 19.31
N LEU A 315 -6.86 -17.89 18.04
CA LEU A 315 -6.82 -16.87 17.00
C LEU A 315 -7.83 -15.77 17.35
N THR A 316 -7.36 -14.57 17.67
CA THR A 316 -8.19 -13.47 18.14
C THR A 316 -8.58 -12.49 17.04
N GLU A 317 -7.70 -12.28 16.06
CA GLU A 317 -7.94 -11.32 14.98
C GLU A 317 -7.33 -11.81 13.66
N ARG A 318 -8.11 -11.68 12.57
CA ARG A 318 -7.66 -11.88 11.19
C ARG A 318 -8.01 -10.65 10.39
N ALA A 319 -7.05 -10.12 9.65
CA ALA A 319 -7.23 -8.93 8.83
C ALA A 319 -6.59 -9.14 7.46
N MET A 320 -7.27 -8.67 6.41
CA MET A 320 -6.71 -8.65 5.06
C MET A 320 -5.66 -7.55 4.94
N VAL A 321 -4.46 -7.91 4.50
CA VAL A 321 -3.32 -6.99 4.34
C VAL A 321 -3.15 -6.56 2.89
N LEU A 322 -3.38 -7.47 1.94
CA LEU A 322 -3.38 -7.17 0.50
C LEU A 322 -4.16 -8.28 -0.23
N ALA A 323 -4.72 -7.93 -1.37
CA ALA A 323 -5.43 -8.85 -2.24
C ALA A 323 -5.25 -8.41 -3.68
N ASP A 324 -4.22 -8.96 -4.33
CA ASP A 324 -3.80 -8.55 -5.66
C ASP A 324 -4.10 -9.65 -6.66
N ARG A 325 -4.59 -9.27 -7.84
CA ARG A 325 -4.69 -10.19 -8.97
C ARG A 325 -3.29 -10.46 -9.51
N VAL A 326 -3.04 -11.71 -9.86
CA VAL A 326 -1.73 -12.18 -10.35
C VAL A 326 -1.92 -12.99 -11.62
N LEU A 327 -0.93 -12.94 -12.51
CA LEU A 327 -1.00 -13.70 -13.75
C LEU A 327 -0.90 -15.20 -13.49
N ALA A 328 -1.58 -16.00 -14.32
CA ALA A 328 -1.60 -17.46 -14.19
C ALA A 328 -0.19 -18.07 -14.23
N GLU A 329 0.70 -17.49 -15.04
CA GLU A 329 2.11 -17.85 -15.16
C GLU A 329 2.88 -17.63 -13.85
N GLU A 330 2.59 -16.53 -13.15
CA GLU A 330 3.25 -16.17 -11.89
C GLU A 330 2.84 -17.14 -10.79
N VAL A 331 1.55 -17.43 -10.69
CA VAL A 331 1.03 -18.46 -9.78
C VAL A 331 1.65 -19.81 -10.09
N ALA A 332 1.65 -20.24 -11.35
CA ALA A 332 2.25 -21.51 -11.75
C ALA A 332 3.75 -21.58 -11.43
N LYS A 333 4.48 -20.47 -11.55
CA LYS A 333 5.90 -20.35 -11.19
C LYS A 333 6.11 -20.48 -9.69
N VAL A 334 5.33 -19.75 -8.87
CA VAL A 334 5.42 -19.80 -7.40
C VAL A 334 5.04 -21.18 -6.87
N LEU A 335 3.99 -21.79 -7.45
CA LEU A 335 3.51 -23.10 -7.07
C LEU A 335 4.36 -24.24 -7.64
N ARG A 336 5.22 -23.96 -8.62
CA ARG A 336 6.02 -24.93 -9.39
C ARG A 336 5.17 -25.95 -10.13
N GLU A 337 4.02 -25.51 -10.66
CA GLU A 337 3.04 -26.34 -11.36
C GLU A 337 2.63 -25.71 -12.71
N PRO A 338 3.44 -25.86 -13.78
CA PRO A 338 3.15 -25.27 -15.10
C PRO A 338 1.83 -25.74 -15.72
N ALA A 339 1.38 -26.95 -15.37
CA ALA A 339 0.10 -27.48 -15.84
C ALA A 339 -1.11 -26.70 -15.29
N MET A 340 -0.92 -25.90 -14.23
CA MET A 340 -1.97 -25.13 -13.58
C MET A 340 -2.43 -23.92 -14.41
N ILE A 341 -1.59 -23.39 -15.31
CA ILE A 341 -1.90 -22.21 -16.14
C ILE A 341 -3.26 -22.37 -16.84
N ARG A 342 -3.41 -23.44 -17.63
CA ARG A 342 -4.68 -23.73 -18.33
C ARG A 342 -5.85 -23.94 -17.38
N SER A 343 -5.61 -24.47 -16.18
CA SER A 343 -6.66 -24.66 -15.20
C SER A 343 -7.11 -23.36 -14.54
N ILE A 344 -6.23 -22.35 -14.45
CA ILE A 344 -6.55 -21.01 -13.97
C ILE A 344 -7.33 -20.27 -15.05
N GLU A 345 -6.81 -20.24 -16.28
CA GLU A 345 -7.45 -19.55 -17.42
C GLU A 345 -8.86 -20.08 -17.75
N GLN A 346 -9.13 -21.36 -17.45
CA GLN A 346 -10.43 -22.00 -17.71
C GLN A 346 -11.30 -22.12 -16.46
N ALA A 347 -10.94 -21.43 -15.38
CA ALA A 347 -11.67 -21.48 -14.12
C ALA A 347 -13.11 -20.98 -14.31
N LYS A 348 -14.03 -21.62 -13.58
CA LYS A 348 -15.47 -21.29 -13.58
C LYS A 348 -16.05 -21.26 -12.17
N ALA A 349 -15.19 -21.35 -11.16
CA ALA A 349 -15.59 -21.44 -9.77
C ALA A 349 -14.44 -20.95 -8.89
N ALA A 350 -14.81 -20.25 -7.82
CA ALA A 350 -13.89 -19.77 -6.82
C ALA A 350 -13.32 -20.95 -6.01
N ARG A 351 -12.01 -20.95 -5.73
CA ARG A 351 -11.35 -21.99 -4.94
C ARG A 351 -9.98 -21.55 -4.46
N VAL A 352 -9.57 -22.07 -3.31
CA VAL A 352 -8.19 -21.92 -2.81
C VAL A 352 -7.27 -22.86 -3.59
N LEU A 353 -6.16 -22.32 -4.09
CA LEU A 353 -5.10 -23.09 -4.75
C LEU A 353 -4.05 -23.53 -3.74
N ARG A 354 -3.63 -22.61 -2.86
CA ARG A 354 -2.63 -22.90 -1.82
C ARG A 354 -2.70 -21.88 -0.68
N VAL A 355 -2.43 -22.35 0.53
CA VAL A 355 -2.12 -21.52 1.69
C VAL A 355 -0.66 -21.78 2.09
N ARG A 356 0.10 -20.71 2.31
CA ARG A 356 1.50 -20.75 2.78
C ARG A 356 1.63 -19.82 3.98
N TRP A 357 1.99 -20.37 5.13
CA TRP A 357 2.33 -19.57 6.30
C TRP A 357 3.74 -19.02 6.17
N LEU A 358 3.90 -17.73 6.43
CA LEU A 358 5.18 -17.05 6.46
C LEU A 358 5.77 -17.17 7.87
N GLU A 359 7.06 -17.51 7.96
CA GLU A 359 7.80 -17.41 9.20
C GLU A 359 8.01 -15.91 9.47
N GLY A 360 7.51 -15.44 10.63
CA GLY A 360 7.61 -14.04 11.04
C GLY A 360 8.87 -13.73 11.83
#